data_AF-A0AAW1QZE9-F1
#
_entry.id   AF-A0AAW1QZE9-F1
#
_cell.length_a   1.000
_cell.length_b   1.000
_cell.length_c   1.000
_cell.angle_alpha   90.00
_cell.angle_beta   90.00
_cell.angle_gamma   90.00
#
_symmetry.space_group_name_H-M   'P 1'
#
loop_
_entity.id
_entity.type
_entity.pdbx_description
1 polymer ?
#
loop_
_entity_poly.entity_id
_entity_poly.type
_entity_poly.pdbx_seq_one_letter_code
_entity_poly.pdbx_strand_id
1 'polypeptide(L)'
;MFGFLLCLVIFVGVLAKYDVLSYSPTVSAVLKLVRKGYVHFSGLELRPQPAVKGVRIGQCDDSRETIFQCARIVLTSSLWEVFTGKQFHVVVEQAEVNCLMNDSGLLHIVRLLQDIGYMEETLAAKRPEFVTAGERLEVSQYEIVRPTFAADFRVLTARILMPDGIAILPSDAGAVLGTEAVIYAAVGAANIKRHAADVKVESDTDWLDAPPTPAPDANVGPLSFPLLAEVKATGLQATLRCWRTKTGLLLQEPLQARLRLTPALTTCCLAKITPMLQYVADVKDGKDVVCKLTPLHMHWPCETIALRFEPMRLYMHCTKLLKSLLHVVSRDQVGMIKAGALEAWTSGVEAQWWREGFIESHRMDIVIGLDLKNTRRVHFAVWGRVDTAHDNATEMTLALPADTLKVYGIKNLPDNYMLDIKVSGTTTKPKVDWPRVVAQLGKLYVQATLDNAPPIFQMLNPFRRSSGSQIKINPGNPADSQADSPLLDCRPPPPTLPLPWDAFHETEPADKPL
;
A
#
# COMPACT_ATOMS: atom_id res chain seq x y z
N MET A 1 -4.66 2.56 -5.56
CA MET A 1 -4.57 3.29 -4.28
C MET A 1 -3.50 4.37 -4.30
N PHE A 2 -2.22 4.03 -4.42
CA PHE A 2 -1.11 5.00 -4.36
C PHE A 2 -1.11 6.05 -5.48
N GLY A 3 -1.42 5.65 -6.73
CA GLY A 3 -1.56 6.61 -7.83
C GLY A 3 -2.66 7.64 -7.58
N PHE A 4 -3.75 7.27 -6.91
CA PHE A 4 -4.84 8.19 -6.56
C PHE A 4 -4.51 9.07 -5.35
N LEU A 5 -3.88 8.52 -4.32
CA LEU A 5 -3.40 9.30 -3.16
C LEU A 5 -2.33 10.31 -3.57
N LEU A 6 -1.46 9.92 -4.51
CA LEU A 6 -0.52 10.80 -5.19
C LEU A 6 -1.27 11.84 -6.04
N CYS A 7 -2.28 11.47 -6.84
CA CYS A 7 -3.13 12.42 -7.56
C CYS A 7 -3.82 13.42 -6.61
N LEU A 8 -4.30 12.98 -5.46
CA LEU A 8 -4.95 13.83 -4.45
C LEU A 8 -3.96 14.83 -3.85
N VAL A 9 -2.82 14.33 -3.35
CA VAL A 9 -1.71 15.13 -2.83
C VAL A 9 -1.23 16.16 -3.85
N ILE A 10 -1.13 15.72 -5.10
CA ILE A 10 -0.70 16.54 -6.22
C ILE A 10 -1.76 17.59 -6.55
N PHE A 11 -3.02 17.21 -6.71
CA PHE A 11 -4.10 18.13 -7.07
C PHE A 11 -4.31 19.20 -5.98
N VAL A 12 -4.26 18.80 -4.71
CA VAL A 12 -4.34 19.74 -3.58
C VAL A 12 -3.09 20.61 -3.47
N GLY A 13 -1.90 20.02 -3.64
CA GLY A 13 -0.65 20.77 -3.68
C GLY A 13 -0.68 21.85 -4.78
N VAL A 14 -1.11 21.48 -5.98
CA VAL A 14 -1.22 22.37 -7.14
C VAL A 14 -2.07 23.58 -6.81
N LEU A 15 -3.26 23.37 -6.27
CA LEU A 15 -4.12 24.47 -5.88
C LEU A 15 -3.49 25.32 -4.75
N ALA A 16 -2.71 24.71 -3.87
CA ALA A 16 -2.12 25.37 -2.70
C ALA A 16 -0.85 26.22 -2.96
N LYS A 17 0.01 25.92 -3.95
CA LYS A 17 1.23 26.73 -4.23
C LYS A 17 0.91 28.06 -4.94
N TYR A 18 -0.33 28.29 -5.37
CA TYR A 18 -0.74 29.55 -6.00
C TYR A 18 -1.00 30.65 -4.95
N ASP A 19 -0.04 30.84 -4.05
CA ASP A 19 -0.01 31.93 -3.07
C ASP A 19 0.27 33.27 -3.79
N VAL A 20 -0.82 33.88 -4.26
CA VAL A 20 -1.28 35.23 -3.94
C VAL A 20 -0.19 36.24 -3.55
N LEU A 21 0.67 36.65 -4.49
CA LEU A 21 1.26 38.00 -4.49
C LEU A 21 1.56 38.46 -5.94
N SER A 22 0.49 38.74 -6.71
CA SER A 22 0.39 39.84 -7.69
C SER A 22 -0.80 39.59 -8.64
N TYR A 23 -1.84 40.42 -8.53
CA TYR A 23 -2.97 40.67 -9.44
C TYR A 23 -3.37 39.57 -10.46
N SER A 24 -4.49 38.89 -10.17
CA SER A 24 -5.22 37.88 -10.97
C SER A 24 -4.42 36.72 -11.61
N PRO A 25 -3.78 35.84 -10.80
CA PRO A 25 -3.05 34.67 -11.31
C PRO A 25 -3.93 33.47 -11.67
N THR A 26 -5.14 33.34 -11.12
CA THR A 26 -6.01 32.16 -11.37
C THR A 26 -6.45 32.10 -12.83
N VAL A 27 -6.78 33.26 -13.39
CA VAL A 27 -7.06 33.41 -14.84
C VAL A 27 -5.78 33.21 -15.65
N SER A 28 -4.64 33.75 -15.20
CA SER A 28 -3.34 33.57 -15.89
C SER A 28 -2.85 32.12 -15.92
N ALA A 29 -3.07 31.34 -14.86
CA ALA A 29 -2.65 29.94 -14.73
C ALA A 29 -3.53 29.02 -15.59
N VAL A 30 -4.85 29.21 -15.52
CA VAL A 30 -5.79 28.55 -16.42
C VAL A 30 -5.46 28.90 -17.87
N LEU A 31 -5.18 30.17 -18.18
CA LEU A 31 -4.75 30.61 -19.51
C LEU A 31 -3.37 30.06 -19.90
N LYS A 32 -2.42 29.85 -18.97
CA LYS A 32 -1.13 29.21 -19.25
C LYS A 32 -1.29 27.73 -19.60
N LEU A 33 -2.16 27.02 -18.88
CA LEU A 33 -2.49 25.62 -19.16
C LEU A 33 -3.24 25.47 -20.48
N VAL A 34 -4.19 26.37 -20.77
CA VAL A 34 -4.87 26.48 -22.07
C VAL A 34 -3.90 26.80 -23.19
N ARG A 35 -3.00 27.77 -22.98
CA ARG A 35 -2.01 28.19 -23.98
C ARG A 35 -0.99 27.09 -24.30
N LYS A 36 -0.72 26.21 -23.34
CA LYS A 36 0.11 25.01 -23.54
C LYS A 36 -0.69 23.78 -24.02
N GLY A 37 -2.01 23.90 -24.22
CA GLY A 37 -2.86 22.84 -24.77
C GLY A 37 -3.31 21.76 -23.78
N TYR A 38 -2.99 21.88 -22.49
CA TYR A 38 -3.26 20.83 -21.49
C TYR A 38 -4.66 20.84 -20.89
N VAL A 39 -5.39 21.94 -21.08
CA VAL A 39 -6.76 22.12 -20.57
C VAL A 39 -7.64 22.54 -21.73
N HIS A 40 -8.64 21.71 -22.02
CA HIS A 40 -9.62 22.01 -23.05
C HIS A 40 -10.91 22.51 -22.40
N PHE A 41 -11.32 23.72 -22.78
CA PHE A 41 -12.59 24.31 -22.38
C PHE A 41 -13.56 24.30 -23.54
N SER A 42 -14.77 23.81 -23.30
CA SER A 42 -15.89 23.93 -24.23
C SER A 42 -16.71 25.21 -24.01
N GLY A 43 -16.46 25.98 -22.94
CA GLY A 43 -17.01 27.33 -22.71
C GLY A 43 -16.75 27.89 -21.31
N LEU A 44 -16.64 29.22 -21.19
CA LEU A 44 -16.61 29.96 -19.92
C LEU A 44 -17.88 30.82 -19.82
N GLU A 45 -18.73 30.59 -18.82
CA GLU A 45 -20.02 31.26 -18.69
C GLU A 45 -20.06 32.10 -17.40
N LEU A 46 -20.09 33.44 -17.54
CA LEU A 46 -20.27 34.37 -16.42
C LEU A 46 -21.76 34.72 -16.32
N ARG A 47 -22.47 34.22 -15.30
CA ARG A 47 -23.89 34.53 -15.09
C ARG A 47 -24.13 35.33 -13.80
N PRO A 48 -24.72 36.53 -13.87
CA PRO A 48 -25.77 36.91 -12.93
C PRO A 48 -27.08 36.22 -13.40
N GLN A 49 -27.73 35.42 -12.56
CA GLN A 49 -28.92 34.62 -12.93
C GLN A 49 -30.16 35.46 -13.38
N PRO A 50 -31.22 34.86 -13.99
CA PRO A 50 -31.34 33.52 -14.58
C PRO A 50 -31.89 33.50 -16.04
N ALA A 51 -31.35 32.64 -16.92
CA ALA A 51 -32.09 31.91 -17.97
C ALA A 51 -31.17 30.88 -18.67
N VAL A 52 -31.63 29.64 -18.82
CA VAL A 52 -30.92 28.53 -19.49
C VAL A 52 -31.32 28.46 -20.98
N LYS A 53 -30.37 28.11 -21.87
CA LYS A 53 -30.60 27.19 -23.02
C LYS A 53 -29.30 26.76 -23.72
N GLY A 54 -28.99 25.46 -23.64
CA GLY A 54 -28.32 24.68 -24.70
C GLY A 54 -26.81 24.43 -24.60
N VAL A 55 -26.43 23.20 -24.23
CA VAL A 55 -25.07 22.60 -24.30
C VAL A 55 -25.01 21.63 -25.48
N ARG A 56 -23.87 21.55 -26.19
CA ARG A 56 -23.56 20.45 -27.13
C ARG A 56 -22.17 19.87 -26.91
N ILE A 57 -22.10 18.59 -27.25
CA ILE A 57 -21.15 17.53 -26.88
C ILE A 57 -19.80 17.68 -27.59
N GLY A 58 -18.72 17.36 -26.87
CA GLY A 58 -17.45 16.90 -27.43
C GLY A 58 -16.92 15.74 -26.58
N GLN A 59 -16.57 14.63 -27.23
CA GLN A 59 -15.83 13.52 -26.62
C GLN A 59 -14.45 14.05 -26.19
N CYS A 60 -13.95 13.66 -25.02
CA CYS A 60 -12.51 13.70 -24.77
C CYS A 60 -11.87 12.90 -25.91
N ASP A 61 -11.04 13.55 -26.73
CA ASP A 61 -10.21 12.80 -27.66
C ASP A 61 -9.39 11.82 -26.80
N ASP A 62 -9.32 10.56 -27.19
CA ASP A 62 -8.39 9.56 -26.62
C ASP A 62 -6.91 9.96 -26.83
N SER A 63 -6.65 11.20 -27.25
CA SER A 63 -5.33 11.79 -27.29
C SER A 63 -4.79 11.86 -25.86
N ARG A 64 -3.64 11.21 -25.66
CA ARG A 64 -2.95 11.02 -24.37
C ARG A 64 -2.48 12.33 -23.70
N GLU A 65 -2.94 13.49 -24.16
CA GLU A 65 -2.42 14.80 -23.78
C GLU A 65 -3.39 15.63 -22.93
N THR A 66 -4.71 15.37 -23.00
CA THR A 66 -5.69 16.11 -22.19
C THR A 66 -5.73 15.55 -20.76
N ILE A 67 -5.37 16.41 -19.79
CA ILE A 67 -5.26 16.03 -18.37
C ILE A 67 -6.52 16.41 -17.59
N PHE A 68 -7.12 17.54 -17.96
CA PHE A 68 -8.32 18.06 -17.35
C PHE A 68 -9.23 18.66 -18.42
N GLN A 69 -10.47 18.19 -18.45
CA GLN A 69 -11.52 18.73 -19.28
C GLN A 69 -12.68 19.12 -18.37
N CYS A 70 -13.38 20.22 -18.66
CA CYS A 70 -14.63 20.50 -17.97
C CYS A 70 -15.60 21.15 -18.93
N ALA A 71 -16.87 20.74 -18.86
CA ALA A 71 -17.87 21.31 -19.74
C ALA A 71 -18.24 22.75 -19.36
N ARG A 72 -18.23 23.06 -18.06
CA ARG A 72 -18.73 24.34 -17.57
C ARG A 72 -18.09 24.76 -16.25
N ILE A 73 -17.69 26.03 -16.19
CA ILE A 73 -17.25 26.71 -14.96
C ILE A 73 -18.25 27.83 -14.66
N VAL A 74 -18.80 27.82 -13.45
CA VAL A 74 -19.74 28.81 -12.94
C VAL A 74 -19.11 29.54 -11.76
N LEU A 75 -19.01 30.87 -11.84
CA LEU A 75 -18.66 31.70 -10.69
C LEU A 75 -19.94 32.14 -9.98
N THR A 76 -20.00 31.90 -8.68
CA THR A 76 -21.12 32.34 -7.83
C THR A 76 -20.99 33.79 -7.38
N SER A 77 -19.79 34.35 -7.48
CA SER A 77 -19.46 35.72 -7.10
C SER A 77 -19.15 36.57 -8.32
N SER A 78 -19.38 37.87 -8.20
CA SER A 78 -19.00 38.81 -9.25
C SER A 78 -17.47 38.86 -9.42
N LEU A 79 -16.99 39.17 -10.63
CA LEU A 79 -15.56 39.35 -10.88
C LEU A 79 -14.94 40.39 -9.94
N TRP A 80 -15.70 41.44 -9.58
CA TRP A 80 -15.25 42.46 -8.64
C TRP A 80 -15.02 41.91 -7.22
N GLU A 81 -15.88 41.02 -6.74
CA GLU A 81 -15.67 40.33 -5.45
C GLU A 81 -14.44 39.42 -5.48
N VAL A 82 -14.21 38.75 -6.62
CA VAL A 82 -12.99 37.97 -6.85
C VAL A 82 -11.76 38.89 -6.82
N PHE A 83 -11.80 40.04 -7.50
CA PHE A 83 -10.70 41.01 -7.54
C PHE A 83 -10.40 41.66 -6.18
N THR A 84 -11.42 41.86 -5.35
CA THR A 84 -11.27 42.46 -4.01
C THR A 84 -10.82 41.46 -2.95
N GLY A 85 -10.53 40.21 -3.33
CA GLY A 85 -10.06 39.18 -2.41
C GLY A 85 -11.14 38.67 -1.45
N LYS A 86 -12.42 38.96 -1.72
CA LYS A 86 -13.52 38.37 -0.96
C LYS A 86 -13.60 36.88 -1.26
N GLN A 87 -14.20 36.12 -0.34
CA GLN A 87 -14.43 34.71 -0.59
C GLN A 87 -15.39 34.51 -1.74
N PHE A 88 -15.06 33.60 -2.65
CA PHE A 88 -15.89 33.29 -3.81
C PHE A 88 -15.97 31.78 -4.05
N HIS A 89 -17.06 31.33 -4.68
CA HIS A 89 -17.22 29.94 -5.07
C HIS A 89 -17.15 29.78 -6.58
N VAL A 90 -16.39 28.78 -7.00
CA VAL A 90 -16.28 28.28 -8.36
C VAL A 90 -16.96 26.92 -8.37
N VAL A 91 -17.96 26.72 -9.23
CA VAL A 91 -18.55 25.41 -9.48
C VAL A 91 -18.06 24.93 -10.84
N VAL A 92 -17.44 23.77 -10.89
CA VAL A 92 -16.99 23.12 -12.12
C VAL A 92 -17.88 21.92 -12.36
N GLU A 93 -18.72 22.00 -13.38
CA GLU A 93 -19.65 20.94 -13.75
C GLU A 93 -19.03 20.06 -14.83
N GLN A 94 -19.30 18.74 -14.75
CA GLN A 94 -18.85 17.74 -15.73
C GLN A 94 -17.32 17.79 -15.94
N ALA A 95 -16.58 17.80 -14.83
CA ALA A 95 -15.12 17.77 -14.85
C ALA A 95 -14.64 16.35 -15.16
N GLU A 96 -13.80 16.17 -16.17
CA GLU A 96 -13.11 14.93 -16.47
C GLU A 96 -11.61 15.08 -16.15
N VAL A 97 -11.08 14.15 -15.36
CA VAL A 97 -9.66 14.18 -14.95
C VAL A 97 -8.97 12.90 -15.41
N ASN A 98 -7.93 13.04 -16.24
CA ASN A 98 -7.13 11.92 -16.69
C ASN A 98 -6.01 11.61 -15.68
N CYS A 99 -6.17 10.49 -14.97
CA CYS A 99 -5.21 10.01 -13.95
C CYS A 99 -4.40 8.80 -14.44
N LEU A 100 -4.27 8.59 -15.75
CA LEU A 100 -3.45 7.51 -16.30
C LEU A 100 -1.95 7.76 -16.09
N MET A 101 -1.17 6.69 -16.18
CA MET A 101 0.31 6.76 -16.22
C MET A 101 0.79 6.91 -17.67
N ASN A 102 1.86 7.66 -17.86
CA ASN A 102 2.55 7.77 -19.13
C ASN A 102 3.57 6.63 -19.32
N ASP A 103 4.26 6.62 -20.46
CA ASP A 103 5.27 5.59 -20.81
C ASP A 103 6.46 5.55 -19.84
N SER A 104 6.68 6.60 -19.03
CA SER A 104 7.72 6.65 -17.99
C SER A 104 7.24 6.17 -16.61
N GLY A 105 6.00 5.67 -16.51
CA GLY A 105 5.39 5.23 -15.25
C GLY A 105 4.96 6.38 -14.32
N LEU A 106 5.06 7.64 -14.77
CA LEU A 106 4.59 8.80 -14.02
C LEU A 106 3.14 9.11 -14.41
N LEU A 107 2.33 9.54 -13.44
CA LEU A 107 0.98 10.03 -13.74
C LEU A 107 1.08 11.25 -14.68
N HIS A 108 0.18 11.36 -15.67
CA HIS A 108 0.17 12.49 -16.59
C HIS A 108 0.10 13.84 -15.85
N ILE A 109 -0.66 13.91 -14.75
CA ILE A 109 -0.70 15.10 -13.90
C ILE A 109 0.63 15.42 -13.22
N VAL A 110 1.44 14.43 -12.81
CA VAL A 110 2.77 14.67 -12.21
C VAL A 110 3.69 15.32 -13.24
N ARG A 111 3.73 14.77 -14.45
CA ARG A 111 4.56 15.27 -15.54
C ARG A 111 4.21 16.72 -15.88
N LEU A 112 2.92 17.03 -16.00
CA LEU A 112 2.47 18.41 -16.22
C LEU A 112 3.04 19.37 -15.19
N LEU A 113 3.08 18.95 -13.93
CA LEU A 113 3.58 19.79 -12.84
C LEU A 113 5.07 19.96 -12.83
N GLN A 114 5.81 18.95 -13.30
CA GLN A 114 7.22 19.11 -13.60
C GLN A 114 7.39 20.12 -14.76
N ASP A 115 6.63 19.96 -15.85
CA ASP A 115 6.69 20.81 -17.05
C ASP A 115 6.31 22.28 -16.81
N ILE A 116 5.56 22.58 -15.74
CA ILE A 116 5.25 23.96 -15.32
C ILE A 116 6.15 24.46 -14.17
N GLY A 117 7.20 23.72 -13.80
CA GLY A 117 8.13 24.09 -12.71
C GLY A 117 7.48 24.07 -11.32
N TYR A 118 6.35 23.37 -11.19
CA TYR A 118 5.64 23.25 -9.93
C TYR A 118 6.34 22.23 -9.00
N MET A 119 6.76 21.10 -9.54
CA MET A 119 7.68 20.17 -8.88
C MET A 119 9.09 20.44 -9.40
N GLU A 120 10.08 20.55 -8.51
CA GLU A 120 11.46 20.60 -8.94
C GLU A 120 11.79 19.33 -9.74
N GLU A 121 12.62 19.51 -10.76
CA GLU A 121 13.18 18.44 -11.60
C GLU A 121 14.15 17.53 -10.81
N THR A 122 14.13 17.55 -9.47
CA THR A 122 15.08 16.93 -8.53
C THR A 122 15.20 15.42 -8.67
N LEU A 123 14.54 14.83 -9.67
CA LEU A 123 14.41 13.41 -9.95
C LEU A 123 14.69 13.04 -11.41
N ALA A 124 14.94 14.02 -12.29
CA ALA A 124 15.34 13.77 -13.68
C ALA A 124 16.87 13.58 -13.83
N ALA A 125 17.66 13.91 -12.80
CA ALA A 125 19.13 13.88 -12.88
C ALA A 125 19.77 12.50 -12.71
N LYS A 126 19.00 11.45 -12.35
CA LYS A 126 19.44 10.06 -12.52
C LYS A 126 18.54 9.41 -13.54
N ARG A 127 18.89 9.54 -14.83
CA ARG A 127 18.47 8.53 -15.81
C ARG A 127 18.90 7.19 -15.21
N PRO A 128 18.01 6.21 -14.97
CA PRO A 128 18.48 4.85 -14.82
C PRO A 128 19.32 4.59 -16.07
N GLU A 129 20.54 4.07 -15.89
CA GLU A 129 21.30 3.58 -17.03
C GLU A 129 20.39 2.58 -17.74
N PHE A 130 19.86 3.03 -18.89
CA PHE A 130 18.95 2.23 -19.68
C PHE A 130 19.72 0.96 -20.05
N VAL A 131 19.22 -0.17 -19.56
CA VAL A 131 19.48 -1.46 -20.18
C VAL A 131 19.19 -1.26 -21.67
N THR A 132 20.25 -1.37 -22.46
CA THR A 132 20.23 -1.16 -23.91
C THR A 132 19.17 -2.02 -24.56
N ALA A 133 18.24 -1.33 -25.24
CA ALA A 133 17.53 -1.70 -26.47
C ALA A 133 17.07 -3.16 -26.62
N GLY A 134 15.77 -3.40 -26.50
CA GLY A 134 15.18 -4.60 -27.10
C GLY A 134 13.68 -4.79 -26.89
N GLU A 135 13.18 -4.54 -25.68
CA GLU A 135 11.78 -4.80 -25.37
C GLU A 135 11.02 -3.48 -25.26
N ARG A 136 10.27 -3.15 -26.33
CA ARG A 136 9.08 -2.33 -26.16
C ARG A 136 8.22 -3.05 -25.13
N LEU A 137 8.20 -2.56 -23.90
CA LEU A 137 7.11 -2.85 -22.98
C LEU A 137 5.84 -2.50 -23.73
N GLU A 138 5.12 -3.50 -24.23
CA GLU A 138 3.74 -3.34 -24.61
C GLU A 138 3.05 -2.86 -23.34
N VAL A 139 2.82 -1.55 -23.25
CA VAL A 139 2.00 -0.95 -22.21
C VAL A 139 0.65 -1.61 -22.40
N SER A 140 0.40 -2.61 -21.57
CA SER A 140 -0.83 -3.38 -21.57
C SER A 140 -1.98 -2.38 -21.56
N GLN A 141 -2.97 -2.61 -22.41
CA GLN A 141 -4.18 -1.82 -22.42
C GLN A 141 -4.82 -1.98 -21.03
N TYR A 142 -4.53 -1.03 -20.14
CA TYR A 142 -5.15 -1.00 -18.84
C TYR A 142 -6.65 -0.88 -19.08
N GLU A 143 -7.42 -1.78 -18.49
CA GLU A 143 -8.86 -1.60 -18.45
C GLU A 143 -9.12 -0.28 -17.70
N ILE A 144 -9.78 0.65 -18.38
CA ILE A 144 -10.01 2.00 -17.88
C ILE A 144 -11.35 2.00 -17.15
N VAL A 145 -11.36 2.51 -15.91
CA VAL A 145 -12.58 2.69 -15.13
C VAL A 145 -12.86 4.18 -14.96
N ARG A 146 -14.14 4.56 -15.06
CA ARG A 146 -14.62 5.94 -15.03
C ARG A 146 -15.56 6.19 -13.84
N PRO A 147 -15.08 6.17 -12.58
CA PRO A 147 -15.95 6.47 -11.45
C PRO A 147 -16.40 7.94 -11.45
N THR A 148 -17.60 8.17 -10.93
CA THR A 148 -18.07 9.51 -10.65
C THR A 148 -17.42 10.01 -9.36
N PHE A 149 -17.15 11.30 -9.27
CA PHE A 149 -16.62 11.89 -8.06
C PHE A 149 -17.23 13.27 -7.80
N ALA A 150 -17.39 13.57 -6.52
CA ALA A 150 -17.68 14.91 -6.04
C ALA A 150 -16.46 15.44 -5.29
N ALA A 151 -16.14 16.72 -5.44
CA ALA A 151 -15.04 17.32 -4.71
C ALA A 151 -15.34 18.75 -4.23
N ASP A 152 -14.86 19.07 -3.03
CA ASP A 152 -14.94 20.40 -2.42
C ASP A 152 -13.54 20.82 -1.95
N PHE A 153 -12.94 21.78 -2.66
CA PHE A 153 -11.63 22.33 -2.35
C PHE A 153 -11.79 23.72 -1.78
N ARG A 154 -11.23 23.96 -0.59
CA ARG A 154 -11.20 25.27 0.08
C ARG A 154 -9.75 25.75 0.17
N VAL A 155 -9.40 26.73 -0.66
CA VAL A 155 -8.03 27.23 -0.77
C VAL A 155 -8.02 28.73 -0.61
N LEU A 156 -7.44 29.22 0.49
CA LEU A 156 -7.34 30.64 0.82
C LEU A 156 -8.72 31.34 0.75
N THR A 157 -8.98 32.11 -0.32
CA THR A 157 -10.23 32.83 -0.57
C THR A 157 -11.19 32.11 -1.53
N ALA A 158 -10.77 31.01 -2.17
CA ALA A 158 -11.57 30.29 -3.15
C ALA A 158 -12.16 29.01 -2.57
N ARG A 159 -13.42 28.71 -2.94
CA ARG A 159 -14.02 27.39 -2.79
C ARG A 159 -14.35 26.82 -4.17
N ILE A 160 -13.77 25.68 -4.53
CA ILE A 160 -14.01 25.00 -5.81
C ILE A 160 -14.85 23.76 -5.55
N LEU A 161 -16.05 23.74 -6.13
CA LEU A 161 -17.00 22.63 -6.06
C LEU A 161 -17.03 21.91 -7.39
N MET A 162 -16.85 20.59 -7.37
CA MET A 162 -17.04 19.69 -8.50
C MET A 162 -18.12 18.70 -8.09
N PRO A 163 -19.42 18.95 -8.35
CA PRO A 163 -20.48 18.05 -7.88
C PRO A 163 -20.54 16.73 -8.65
N ASP A 164 -20.27 16.77 -9.96
CA ASP A 164 -20.47 15.65 -10.89
C ASP A 164 -19.25 15.46 -11.83
N GLY A 165 -18.11 15.11 -11.26
CA GLY A 165 -16.89 14.82 -12.01
C GLY A 165 -16.79 13.34 -12.44
N ILE A 166 -15.94 13.06 -13.43
CA ILE A 166 -15.54 11.72 -13.86
C ILE A 166 -14.02 11.63 -13.77
N ALA A 167 -13.50 10.66 -13.03
CA ALA A 167 -12.06 10.39 -13.01
C ALA A 167 -11.76 9.24 -13.96
N ILE A 168 -10.73 9.35 -14.79
CA ILE A 168 -10.26 8.26 -15.66
C ILE A 168 -9.10 7.58 -14.94
N LEU A 169 -9.31 6.35 -14.49
CA LEU A 169 -8.38 5.63 -13.64
C LEU A 169 -8.00 4.27 -14.23
N PRO A 170 -6.79 3.76 -13.94
CA PRO A 170 -6.49 2.35 -14.12
C PRO A 170 -7.48 1.49 -13.32
N SER A 171 -7.84 0.30 -13.83
CA SER A 171 -8.80 -0.62 -13.22
C SER A 171 -8.52 -0.90 -11.74
N ASP A 172 -7.26 -1.15 -11.37
CA ASP A 172 -6.85 -1.35 -9.98
C ASP A 172 -7.19 -0.16 -9.07
N ALA A 173 -7.06 1.07 -9.58
CA ALA A 173 -7.39 2.27 -8.83
C ALA A 173 -8.91 2.50 -8.76
N GLY A 174 -9.62 2.25 -9.87
CA GLY A 174 -11.08 2.28 -9.90
C GLY A 174 -11.70 1.28 -8.93
N ALA A 175 -11.16 0.06 -8.85
CA ALA A 175 -11.62 -0.98 -7.93
C ALA A 175 -11.47 -0.58 -6.44
N VAL A 176 -10.45 0.23 -6.12
CA VAL A 176 -10.22 0.73 -4.74
C VAL A 176 -11.18 1.85 -4.37
N LEU A 177 -11.45 2.78 -5.29
CA LEU A 177 -12.38 3.88 -5.03
C LEU A 177 -13.83 3.41 -5.05
N GLY A 178 -14.14 2.46 -5.94
CA GLY A 178 -15.51 2.09 -6.26
C GLY A 178 -16.13 3.09 -7.25
N THR A 179 -17.45 3.18 -7.24
CA THR A 179 -18.22 3.98 -8.21
C THR A 179 -18.24 5.47 -7.87
N GLU A 180 -18.13 5.81 -6.59
CA GLU A 180 -18.29 7.16 -6.07
C GLU A 180 -17.14 7.51 -5.13
N ALA A 181 -16.61 8.72 -5.29
CA ALA A 181 -15.62 9.29 -4.38
C ALA A 181 -15.98 10.73 -4.01
N VAL A 182 -15.89 11.04 -2.72
CA VAL A 182 -15.96 12.40 -2.20
C VAL A 182 -14.57 12.82 -1.76
N ILE A 183 -14.08 13.91 -2.32
CA ILE A 183 -12.78 14.47 -2.01
C ILE A 183 -12.99 15.83 -1.34
N TYR A 184 -12.37 16.01 -0.19
CA TYR A 184 -12.29 17.29 0.47
C TYR A 184 -10.84 17.71 0.62
N ALA A 185 -10.56 19.00 0.44
CA ALA A 185 -9.28 19.54 0.86
C ALA A 185 -9.39 20.98 1.34
N ALA A 186 -8.69 21.30 2.43
CA ALA A 186 -8.53 22.63 2.97
C ALA A 186 -7.05 23.03 3.03
N VAL A 187 -6.76 24.26 2.62
CA VAL A 187 -5.44 24.88 2.71
C VAL A 187 -5.51 26.09 3.65
N GLY A 188 -4.59 26.12 4.62
CA GLY A 188 -4.48 27.17 5.62
C GLY A 188 -5.34 26.92 6.87
N ALA A 189 -4.83 27.34 8.03
CA ALA A 189 -5.42 27.04 9.33
C ALA A 189 -6.88 27.51 9.45
N ALA A 190 -7.22 28.68 8.90
CA ALA A 190 -8.58 29.23 8.94
C ALA A 190 -9.61 28.34 8.19
N ASN A 191 -9.23 27.81 7.03
CA ASN A 191 -10.12 26.94 6.24
C ASN A 191 -10.28 25.57 6.90
N ILE A 192 -9.21 25.05 7.49
CA ILE A 192 -9.24 23.79 8.25
C ILE A 192 -10.14 23.94 9.49
N LYS A 193 -9.97 24.99 10.29
CA LYS A 193 -10.83 25.27 11.46
C LYS A 193 -12.30 25.49 11.08
N ARG A 194 -12.57 26.08 9.92
CA ARG A 194 -13.95 26.23 9.42
C ARG A 194 -14.56 24.88 9.02
N HIS A 195 -13.81 24.03 8.34
CA HIS A 195 -14.27 22.68 8.00
C HIS A 195 -14.57 21.84 9.23
N ALA A 196 -13.67 21.88 10.22
CA ALA A 196 -13.86 21.25 11.52
C ALA A 196 -15.21 21.65 12.15
N ALA A 197 -15.52 22.95 12.13
CA ALA A 197 -16.81 23.46 12.62
C ALA A 197 -18.02 23.01 11.78
N ASP A 198 -17.88 22.95 10.46
CA ASP A 198 -18.98 22.59 9.54
C ASP A 198 -19.38 21.12 9.65
N VAL A 199 -18.41 20.20 9.74
CA VAL A 199 -18.67 18.75 9.70
C VAL A 199 -19.07 18.20 11.08
N LYS A 200 -18.99 19.01 12.15
CA LYS A 200 -19.21 18.59 13.55
C LYS A 200 -18.42 17.34 13.93
N VAL A 201 -17.32 17.06 13.23
CA VAL A 201 -16.37 16.06 13.67
C VAL A 201 -15.65 16.71 14.84
N GLU A 202 -15.37 15.96 15.89
CA GLU A 202 -14.26 16.27 16.81
C GLU A 202 -12.95 16.14 16.02
N SER A 203 -12.81 16.89 14.92
CA SER A 203 -11.57 16.98 14.20
C SER A 203 -10.69 17.81 15.11
N ASP A 204 -9.82 17.12 15.81
CA ASP A 204 -8.67 17.68 16.48
C ASP A 204 -8.00 18.67 15.51
N THR A 205 -8.14 19.96 15.80
CA THR A 205 -7.44 21.04 15.11
C THR A 205 -6.23 21.52 15.93
N ASP A 206 -5.94 20.87 17.05
CA ASP A 206 -4.92 21.29 18.00
C ASP A 206 -3.52 21.12 17.38
N TRP A 207 -3.38 20.19 16.43
CA TRP A 207 -2.17 20.03 15.61
C TRP A 207 -1.80 21.28 14.78
N LEU A 208 -2.75 22.19 14.53
CA LEU A 208 -2.46 23.46 13.85
C LEU A 208 -1.66 24.41 14.74
N ASP A 209 -1.84 24.29 16.06
CA ASP A 209 -1.20 25.16 17.04
C ASP A 209 0.19 24.62 17.45
N ALA A 210 0.49 23.35 17.12
CA ALA A 210 1.78 22.69 17.32
C ALA A 210 2.33 22.13 15.98
N PRO A 211 2.93 22.99 15.13
CA PRO A 211 3.50 22.55 13.85
C PRO A 211 4.58 21.46 14.06
N PRO A 212 4.68 20.50 13.14
CA PRO A 212 5.62 19.39 13.27
C PRO A 212 7.04 19.92 13.12
N THR A 213 7.94 19.43 13.98
CA THR A 213 9.37 19.70 13.83
C THR A 213 9.94 18.68 12.84
N PRO A 214 10.54 19.11 11.72
CA PRO A 214 11.19 18.19 10.78
C PRO A 214 12.26 17.35 11.48
N ALA A 215 12.50 16.13 11.00
CA ALA A 215 13.65 15.37 11.47
C ALA A 215 14.96 16.16 11.20
N PRO A 216 15.98 16.08 12.07
CA PRO A 216 17.20 16.89 11.96
C PRO A 216 17.95 16.74 10.64
N ASP A 217 17.83 15.58 10.01
CA ASP A 217 18.45 15.19 8.74
C ASP A 217 17.56 15.47 7.51
N ALA A 218 16.31 15.87 7.72
CA ALA A 218 15.36 16.10 6.64
C ALA A 218 15.52 17.52 6.07
N ASN A 219 15.97 17.63 4.81
CA ASN A 219 16.04 18.90 4.10
C ASN A 219 14.67 19.34 3.55
N VAL A 220 13.75 19.70 4.46
CA VAL A 220 12.37 20.03 4.09
C VAL A 220 12.15 21.53 3.82
N GLY A 221 13.04 22.39 4.29
CA GLY A 221 12.89 23.85 4.25
C GLY A 221 11.83 24.38 5.24
N PRO A 222 11.55 25.69 5.25
CA PRO A 222 10.56 26.27 6.16
C PRO A 222 9.14 25.78 5.83
N LEU A 223 8.31 25.70 6.87
CA LEU A 223 6.88 25.45 6.76
C LEU A 223 6.19 26.68 6.16
N SER A 224 5.31 26.46 5.20
CA SER A 224 4.53 27.51 4.52
C SER A 224 3.13 27.61 5.09
N PHE A 225 2.32 26.55 4.99
CA PHE A 225 0.94 26.53 5.46
C PHE A 225 0.46 25.09 5.71
N PRO A 226 -0.52 24.88 6.62
CA PRO A 226 -1.11 23.57 6.86
C PRO A 226 -2.09 23.19 5.75
N LEU A 227 -2.25 21.89 5.54
CA LEU A 227 -3.12 21.26 4.54
C LEU A 227 -3.84 20.07 5.18
N LEU A 228 -5.15 20.01 4.98
CA LEU A 228 -6.00 18.86 5.29
C LEU A 228 -6.56 18.34 3.97
N ALA A 229 -6.46 17.03 3.73
CA ALA A 229 -7.17 16.38 2.65
C ALA A 229 -7.87 15.13 3.16
N GLU A 230 -9.11 14.94 2.77
CA GLU A 230 -9.95 13.81 3.16
C GLU A 230 -10.50 13.16 1.89
N VAL A 231 -10.47 11.83 1.86
CA VAL A 231 -11.06 11.04 0.81
C VAL A 231 -12.06 10.10 1.45
N LYS A 232 -13.28 10.09 0.93
CA LYS A 232 -14.30 9.13 1.29
C LYS A 232 -14.88 8.53 0.02
N ALA A 233 -14.55 7.28 -0.23
CA ALA A 233 -15.03 6.50 -1.35
C ALA A 233 -15.60 5.17 -0.82
N THR A 234 -16.25 4.39 -1.69
CA THR A 234 -16.90 3.13 -1.29
C THR A 234 -15.92 2.13 -0.68
N GLY A 235 -14.70 2.05 -1.21
CA GLY A 235 -13.65 1.13 -0.76
C GLY A 235 -12.52 1.75 0.04
N LEU A 236 -12.51 3.08 0.21
CA LEU A 236 -11.39 3.83 0.77
C LEU A 236 -11.88 5.00 1.60
N GLN A 237 -11.37 5.11 2.83
CA GLN A 237 -11.40 6.35 3.60
C GLN A 237 -9.98 6.71 3.98
N ALA A 238 -9.53 7.93 3.69
CA ALA A 238 -8.19 8.38 4.03
C ALA A 238 -8.21 9.82 4.51
N THR A 239 -7.34 10.14 5.44
CA THR A 239 -7.12 11.50 5.95
C THR A 239 -5.64 11.81 5.89
N LEU A 240 -5.32 12.95 5.29
CA LEU A 240 -3.97 13.49 5.21
C LEU A 240 -3.94 14.82 5.95
N ARG A 241 -3.10 14.91 6.98
CA ARG A 241 -2.78 16.14 7.69
C ARG A 241 -1.31 16.44 7.50
N CYS A 242 -0.99 17.58 6.91
CA CYS A 242 0.39 17.92 6.63
C CYS A 242 0.61 19.43 6.58
N TRP A 243 1.88 19.81 6.51
CA TRP A 243 2.33 21.16 6.26
C TRP A 243 3.04 21.20 4.91
N ARG A 244 2.70 22.18 4.07
CA ARG A 244 3.48 22.46 2.88
C ARG A 244 4.82 23.04 3.31
N THR A 245 5.89 22.54 2.71
CA THR A 245 7.25 23.10 2.86
C THR A 245 7.74 23.68 1.53
N LYS A 246 9.01 24.09 1.40
CA LYS A 246 9.57 24.46 0.09
C LYS A 246 9.70 23.24 -0.82
N THR A 247 10.21 22.13 -0.28
CA THR A 247 10.58 20.93 -1.05
C THR A 247 9.48 19.89 -1.15
N GLY A 248 8.44 19.95 -0.30
CA GLY A 248 7.39 18.93 -0.31
C GLY A 248 6.27 19.14 0.69
N LEU A 249 5.71 18.04 1.20
CA LEU A 249 4.73 17.99 2.27
C LEU A 249 5.35 17.29 3.47
N LEU A 250 5.28 17.94 4.64
CA LEU A 250 5.66 17.34 5.91
C LEU A 250 4.40 16.87 6.63
N LEU A 251 4.22 15.56 6.73
CA LEU A 251 3.07 14.95 7.37
C LEU A 251 3.12 15.18 8.88
N GLN A 252 1.96 15.50 9.47
CA GLN A 252 1.80 15.60 10.92
C GLN A 252 1.86 14.22 11.58
N GLU A 253 1.23 13.25 10.94
CA GLU A 253 1.09 11.87 11.38
C GLU A 253 1.13 10.93 10.17
N PRO A 254 1.44 9.63 10.36
CA PRO A 254 1.39 8.67 9.28
C PRO A 254 0.02 8.72 8.58
N LEU A 255 0.05 8.71 7.25
CA LEU A 255 -1.18 8.72 6.47
C LEU A 255 -1.96 7.44 6.77
N GLN A 256 -3.14 7.61 7.35
CA GLN A 256 -4.01 6.49 7.69
C GLN A 256 -5.09 6.33 6.63
N ALA A 257 -5.18 5.12 6.08
CA ALA A 257 -6.22 4.70 5.17
C ALA A 257 -7.00 3.53 5.77
N ARG A 258 -8.33 3.61 5.75
CA ARG A 258 -9.24 2.49 6.01
C ARG A 258 -9.71 1.94 4.67
N LEU A 259 -9.44 0.67 4.44
CA LEU A 259 -9.64 -0.02 3.17
C LEU A 259 -10.67 -1.11 3.36
N ARG A 260 -11.79 -1.04 2.64
CA ARG A 260 -12.69 -2.18 2.57
C ARG A 260 -12.08 -3.20 1.62
N LEU A 261 -11.61 -4.33 2.16
CA LEU A 261 -11.02 -5.37 1.32
C LEU A 261 -12.10 -5.97 0.41
N THR A 262 -11.92 -5.81 -0.89
CA THR A 262 -12.63 -6.56 -1.93
C THR A 262 -11.64 -7.54 -2.57
N PRO A 263 -12.09 -8.62 -3.23
CA PRO A 263 -11.20 -9.53 -3.96
C PRO A 263 -10.30 -8.82 -4.98
N ALA A 264 -10.78 -7.74 -5.59
CA ALA A 264 -10.00 -6.92 -6.49
C ALA A 264 -8.89 -6.17 -5.73
N LEU A 265 -9.23 -5.55 -4.59
CA LEU A 265 -8.27 -4.81 -3.78
C LEU A 265 -7.19 -5.72 -3.15
N THR A 266 -7.56 -6.93 -2.72
CA THR A 266 -6.60 -7.91 -2.18
C THR A 266 -5.60 -8.33 -3.26
N THR A 267 -6.09 -8.58 -4.48
CA THR A 267 -5.25 -8.87 -5.66
C THR A 267 -4.36 -7.68 -6.03
N CYS A 268 -4.87 -6.46 -5.97
CA CYS A 268 -4.13 -5.27 -6.43
C CYS A 268 -3.13 -4.73 -5.41
N CYS A 269 -3.42 -4.87 -4.11
CA CYS A 269 -2.65 -4.24 -3.03
C CYS A 269 -1.91 -5.27 -2.18
N LEU A 270 -2.60 -6.22 -1.56
CA LEU A 270 -1.97 -7.15 -0.62
C LEU A 270 -1.09 -8.18 -1.32
N ALA A 271 -1.48 -8.63 -2.52
CA ALA A 271 -0.68 -9.56 -3.32
C ALA A 271 0.70 -8.98 -3.70
N LYS A 272 0.81 -7.66 -3.83
CA LYS A 272 2.08 -6.96 -4.12
C LYS A 272 3.02 -6.91 -2.92
N ILE A 273 2.49 -7.12 -1.71
CA ILE A 273 3.29 -7.25 -0.49
C ILE A 273 3.68 -8.71 -0.29
N THR A 274 2.73 -9.63 -0.50
CA THR A 274 2.97 -11.07 -0.34
C THR A 274 1.96 -11.89 -1.17
N PRO A 275 2.42 -12.88 -1.96
CA PRO A 275 1.55 -13.76 -2.74
C PRO A 275 0.55 -14.54 -1.89
N MET A 276 0.85 -14.75 -0.60
CA MET A 276 -0.05 -15.47 0.31
C MET A 276 -1.38 -14.74 0.50
N LEU A 277 -1.39 -13.40 0.42
CA LEU A 277 -2.60 -12.59 0.62
C LEU A 277 -3.38 -12.31 -0.68
N GLN A 278 -2.95 -12.85 -1.82
CA GLN A 278 -3.61 -12.61 -3.10
C GLN A 278 -5.08 -13.05 -3.12
N TYR A 279 -5.42 -14.09 -2.35
CA TYR A 279 -6.74 -14.73 -2.41
C TYR A 279 -7.54 -14.58 -1.11
N VAL A 280 -7.32 -13.47 -0.41
CA VAL A 280 -8.18 -13.06 0.69
C VAL A 280 -9.57 -12.74 0.13
N ALA A 281 -10.57 -13.49 0.59
CA ALA A 281 -11.97 -13.38 0.23
C ALA A 281 -12.66 -12.24 0.99
N ASP A 282 -12.44 -12.18 2.31
CA ASP A 282 -13.09 -11.21 3.20
C ASP A 282 -12.34 -11.08 4.55
N VAL A 283 -12.72 -10.10 5.37
CA VAL A 283 -12.22 -9.84 6.73
C VAL A 283 -13.33 -10.09 7.76
N LYS A 284 -13.08 -10.97 8.73
CA LYS A 284 -14.14 -11.54 9.59
C LYS A 284 -14.67 -10.56 10.65
N ASP A 285 -13.79 -9.78 11.27
CA ASP A 285 -14.10 -8.99 12.48
C ASP A 285 -14.17 -7.47 12.23
N GLY A 286 -14.14 -7.05 10.97
CA GLY A 286 -14.23 -5.64 10.59
C GLY A 286 -14.19 -5.50 9.08
N LYS A 287 -15.10 -4.70 8.53
CA LYS A 287 -15.16 -4.51 7.06
C LYS A 287 -13.93 -3.77 6.51
N ASP A 288 -13.25 -3.02 7.37
CA ASP A 288 -12.21 -2.09 6.95
C ASP A 288 -10.87 -2.47 7.58
N VAL A 289 -9.84 -2.57 6.75
CA VAL A 289 -8.45 -2.76 7.15
C VAL A 289 -7.77 -1.42 7.27
N VAL A 290 -7.07 -1.22 8.38
CA VAL A 290 -6.29 0.00 8.61
C VAL A 290 -4.88 -0.18 8.05
N CYS A 291 -4.52 0.66 7.10
CA CYS A 291 -3.18 0.81 6.53
C CYS A 291 -2.60 2.16 6.97
N LYS A 292 -1.38 2.15 7.48
CA LYS A 292 -0.60 3.34 7.81
C LYS A 292 0.57 3.45 6.84
N LEU A 293 0.74 4.62 6.25
CA LEU A 293 1.83 4.94 5.33
C LEU A 293 2.70 6.01 5.98
N THR A 294 3.98 5.69 6.18
CA THR A 294 4.94 6.55 6.86
C THR A 294 6.09 6.86 5.89
N PRO A 295 6.05 8.01 5.21
CA PRO A 295 7.16 8.47 4.39
C PRO A 295 8.44 8.62 5.23
N LEU A 296 9.60 8.40 4.61
CA LEU A 296 10.88 8.68 5.25
C LEU A 296 10.92 10.12 5.78
N HIS A 297 11.31 10.30 7.04
CA HIS A 297 11.27 11.58 7.77
C HIS A 297 9.91 12.29 7.77
N MET A 298 8.80 11.57 7.56
CA MET A 298 7.46 12.14 7.39
C MET A 298 7.34 13.13 6.24
N HIS A 299 8.29 13.13 5.28
CA HIS A 299 8.32 14.08 4.18
C HIS A 299 7.98 13.42 2.84
N TRP A 300 7.24 14.14 2.00
CA TRP A 300 6.85 13.70 0.66
C TRP A 300 7.22 14.75 -0.39
N PRO A 301 7.85 14.41 -1.53
CA PRO A 301 8.24 13.07 -1.96
C PRO A 301 9.47 12.54 -1.19
N CYS A 302 9.57 11.22 -1.07
CA CYS A 302 10.67 10.52 -0.38
C CYS A 302 11.19 9.34 -1.22
N GLU A 303 12.34 8.79 -0.81
CA GLU A 303 12.91 7.58 -1.40
C GLU A 303 12.21 6.31 -0.92
N THR A 304 11.75 6.29 0.33
CA THR A 304 11.14 5.12 0.96
C THR A 304 9.88 5.48 1.75
N ILE A 305 8.90 4.57 1.71
CA ILE A 305 7.64 4.65 2.45
C ILE A 305 7.48 3.36 3.25
N ALA A 306 7.39 3.45 4.56
CA ALA A 306 7.01 2.32 5.40
C ALA A 306 5.49 2.14 5.38
N LEU A 307 5.05 0.91 5.08
CA LEU A 307 3.67 0.47 5.04
C LEU A 307 3.42 -0.44 6.24
N ARG A 308 2.34 -0.19 6.97
CA ARG A 308 1.90 -1.05 8.07
C ARG A 308 0.41 -1.31 8.01
N PHE A 309 0.03 -2.57 7.99
CA PHE A 309 -1.34 -3.02 8.21
C PHE A 309 -1.44 -3.58 9.62
N GLU A 310 -2.49 -3.21 10.36
CA GLU A 310 -2.75 -3.81 11.67
C GLU A 310 -3.08 -5.31 11.52
N PRO A 311 -2.91 -6.14 12.56
CA PRO A 311 -3.29 -7.54 12.53
C PRO A 311 -4.71 -7.78 12.00
N MET A 312 -4.88 -8.82 11.18
CA MET A 312 -6.16 -9.08 10.50
C MET A 312 -6.63 -10.51 10.73
N ARG A 313 -7.95 -10.67 10.77
CA ARG A 313 -8.62 -11.96 10.72
C ARG A 313 -9.31 -12.11 9.37
N LEU A 314 -8.82 -13.05 8.57
CA LEU A 314 -9.08 -13.17 7.15
C LEU A 314 -9.83 -14.47 6.83
N TYR A 315 -10.68 -14.42 5.82
CA TYR A 315 -11.14 -15.58 5.08
C TYR A 315 -10.30 -15.71 3.82
N MET A 316 -9.53 -16.78 3.71
CA MET A 316 -8.62 -17.01 2.58
C MET A 316 -9.16 -18.14 1.70
N HIS A 317 -9.24 -17.93 0.40
CA HIS A 317 -9.48 -19.06 -0.50
C HIS A 317 -8.27 -19.99 -0.52
N CYS A 318 -8.54 -21.30 -0.57
CA CYS A 318 -7.50 -22.30 -0.55
C CYS A 318 -6.81 -22.41 -1.93
N THR A 319 -5.72 -21.65 -2.09
CA THR A 319 -4.92 -21.55 -3.33
C THR A 319 -4.14 -22.83 -3.63
N LYS A 320 -3.59 -22.98 -4.84
CA LYS A 320 -2.70 -24.12 -5.13
C LYS A 320 -1.49 -24.13 -4.20
N LEU A 321 -0.86 -22.98 -3.97
CA LEU A 321 0.27 -22.82 -3.07
C LEU A 321 -0.10 -23.22 -1.64
N LEU A 322 -1.21 -22.68 -1.13
CA LEU A 322 -1.66 -22.96 0.23
C LEU A 322 -2.08 -24.42 0.40
N LYS A 323 -2.78 -25.00 -0.58
CA LYS A 323 -3.11 -26.44 -0.59
C LYS A 323 -1.86 -27.29 -0.54
N SER A 324 -0.86 -26.98 -1.34
CA SER A 324 0.41 -27.71 -1.35
C SER A 324 1.14 -27.59 -0.01
N LEU A 325 1.18 -26.40 0.61
CA LEU A 325 1.73 -26.22 1.96
C LEU A 325 0.99 -27.06 3.00
N LEU A 326 -0.35 -26.97 3.01
CA LEU A 326 -1.19 -27.74 3.92
C LEU A 326 -1.05 -29.24 3.67
N HIS A 327 -0.81 -29.69 2.44
CA HIS A 327 -0.59 -31.09 2.09
C HIS A 327 0.75 -31.63 2.57
N VAL A 328 1.79 -30.82 2.44
CA VAL A 328 3.12 -31.14 2.94
C VAL A 328 3.10 -31.31 4.47
N VAL A 329 2.33 -30.48 5.16
CA VAL A 329 2.23 -30.49 6.63
C VAL A 329 1.23 -31.55 7.12
N SER A 330 0.06 -31.67 6.49
CA SER A 330 -1.09 -32.41 7.03
C SER A 330 -1.32 -33.80 6.39
N ARG A 331 -0.26 -34.60 6.22
CA ARG A 331 -0.18 -35.94 5.56
C ARG A 331 -1.50 -36.70 5.29
N ASP A 332 -2.42 -36.77 6.25
CA ASP A 332 -3.65 -37.58 6.17
C ASP A 332 -4.98 -36.81 6.02
N GLN A 333 -5.00 -35.46 6.03
CA GLN A 333 -6.27 -34.70 6.17
C GLN A 333 -6.58 -33.68 5.06
N VAL A 334 -5.73 -33.54 4.03
CA VAL A 334 -6.03 -32.62 2.93
C VAL A 334 -7.25 -33.03 2.11
N GLY A 335 -7.59 -34.33 2.10
CA GLY A 335 -8.84 -34.82 1.50
C GLY A 335 -10.10 -34.24 2.15
N MET A 336 -10.01 -33.68 3.37
CA MET A 336 -11.14 -33.08 4.09
C MET A 336 -11.20 -31.55 4.02
N ILE A 337 -10.18 -30.89 3.45
CA ILE A 337 -10.26 -29.45 3.19
C ILE A 337 -11.17 -29.27 1.99
N LYS A 338 -12.49 -29.23 2.25
CA LYS A 338 -13.50 -28.86 1.26
C LYS A 338 -13.07 -27.54 0.61
N ALA A 339 -13.44 -27.35 -0.66
CA ALA A 339 -13.13 -26.15 -1.44
C ALA A 339 -13.85 -24.89 -0.91
N GLY A 340 -13.58 -24.53 0.35
CA GLY A 340 -14.13 -23.40 1.08
C GLY A 340 -13.04 -22.43 1.51
N ALA A 341 -13.48 -21.28 2.03
CA ALA A 341 -12.59 -20.32 2.65
C ALA A 341 -12.03 -20.88 3.97
N LEU A 342 -10.74 -20.68 4.18
CA LEU A 342 -10.03 -21.00 5.41
C LEU A 342 -9.97 -19.74 6.27
N GLU A 343 -10.15 -19.90 7.57
CA GLU A 343 -9.95 -18.81 8.51
C GLU A 343 -8.45 -18.69 8.84
N ALA A 344 -7.93 -17.48 8.67
CA ALA A 344 -6.54 -17.15 8.91
C ALA A 344 -6.42 -15.91 9.81
N TRP A 345 -5.39 -15.89 10.63
CA TRP A 345 -5.02 -14.76 11.47
C TRP A 345 -3.63 -14.31 11.05
N THR A 346 -3.43 -13.02 10.85
CA THR A 346 -2.12 -12.46 10.51
C THR A 346 -1.59 -11.65 11.67
N SER A 347 -0.27 -11.64 11.84
CA SER A 347 0.40 -10.54 12.53
C SER A 347 0.16 -9.22 11.78
N GLY A 348 0.67 -8.12 12.33
CA GLY A 348 0.79 -6.89 11.55
C GLY A 348 1.60 -7.15 10.28
N VAL A 349 1.19 -6.54 9.17
CA VAL A 349 1.92 -6.63 7.89
C VAL A 349 2.78 -5.39 7.80
N GLU A 350 4.09 -5.55 7.81
CA GLU A 350 5.04 -4.45 7.66
C GLU A 350 5.80 -4.62 6.36
N ALA A 351 5.92 -3.54 5.59
CA ALA A 351 6.71 -3.52 4.38
C ALA A 351 7.34 -2.14 4.18
N GLN A 352 8.47 -2.10 3.48
CA GLN A 352 9.05 -0.88 2.97
C GLN A 352 8.83 -0.83 1.47
N TRP A 353 8.43 0.33 0.97
CA TRP A 353 8.26 0.58 -0.46
C TRP A 353 9.27 1.62 -0.91
N TRP A 354 10.14 1.20 -1.82
CA TRP A 354 11.13 2.06 -2.46
C TRP A 354 10.57 2.66 -3.73
N ARG A 355 10.99 3.89 -3.96
CA ARG A 355 10.67 4.64 -5.17
C ARG A 355 11.00 3.89 -6.47
N GLU A 356 12.06 3.09 -6.47
CA GLU A 356 12.50 2.28 -7.62
C GLU A 356 11.51 1.15 -7.96
N GLY A 357 10.44 0.97 -7.19
CA GLY A 357 9.42 -0.04 -7.44
C GLY A 357 9.60 -1.33 -6.62
N PHE A 358 10.55 -1.36 -5.69
CA PHE A 358 10.72 -2.52 -4.80
C PHE A 358 9.84 -2.42 -3.58
N ILE A 359 9.26 -3.53 -3.18
CA ILE A 359 8.54 -3.70 -1.91
C ILE A 359 9.25 -4.80 -1.13
N GLU A 360 9.78 -4.49 0.04
CA GLU A 360 10.39 -5.48 0.95
C GLU A 360 9.45 -5.64 2.13
N SER A 361 8.83 -6.81 2.20
CA SER A 361 8.03 -7.23 3.33
C SER A 361 8.92 -7.74 4.46
N HIS A 362 8.66 -7.23 5.65
CA HIS A 362 9.18 -7.82 6.89
C HIS A 362 8.43 -9.12 7.18
N ARG A 363 8.89 -9.84 8.21
CA ARG A 363 8.22 -11.05 8.68
C ARG A 363 6.77 -10.77 9.04
N MET A 364 5.89 -11.50 8.37
CA MET A 364 4.48 -11.61 8.70
C MET A 364 4.19 -13.06 9.07
N ASP A 365 3.64 -13.28 10.25
CA ASP A 365 3.19 -14.58 10.71
C ASP A 365 1.71 -14.76 10.35
N ILE A 366 1.35 -15.93 9.84
CA ILE A 366 -0.02 -16.32 9.48
C ILE A 366 -0.35 -17.64 10.16
N VAL A 367 -1.44 -17.67 10.90
CA VAL A 367 -1.99 -18.87 11.53
C VAL A 367 -3.31 -19.22 10.88
N ILE A 368 -3.39 -20.41 10.31
CA ILE A 368 -4.62 -20.96 9.74
C ILE A 368 -5.23 -21.96 10.72
N GLY A 369 -6.49 -21.72 11.07
CA GLY A 369 -7.31 -22.67 11.81
C GLY A 369 -8.16 -23.47 10.84
N LEU A 370 -7.98 -24.79 10.78
CA LEU A 370 -8.90 -25.67 10.06
C LEU A 370 -10.24 -25.81 10.83
N ASP A 371 -10.22 -25.54 12.13
CA ASP A 371 -11.35 -25.35 13.05
C ASP A 371 -10.76 -24.75 14.34
N LEU A 372 -11.18 -23.54 14.74
CA LEU A 372 -10.65 -22.88 15.95
C LEU A 372 -10.91 -23.69 17.25
N LYS A 373 -11.85 -24.63 17.22
CA LYS A 373 -12.15 -25.53 18.34
C LYS A 373 -11.25 -26.77 18.36
N ASN A 374 -10.60 -27.11 17.25
CA ASN A 374 -9.64 -28.20 17.18
C ASN A 374 -8.22 -27.66 17.29
N THR A 375 -7.41 -28.31 18.12
CA THR A 375 -6.03 -27.93 18.50
C THR A 375 -5.01 -27.91 17.35
N ARG A 376 -5.43 -28.12 16.10
CA ARG A 376 -4.54 -28.23 14.94
C ARG A 376 -4.59 -26.95 14.11
N ARG A 377 -3.67 -26.05 14.45
CA ARG A 377 -3.39 -24.81 13.73
C ARG A 377 -2.14 -25.00 12.86
N VAL A 378 -2.12 -24.40 11.68
CA VAL A 378 -0.93 -24.34 10.85
C VAL A 378 -0.41 -22.91 10.87
N HIS A 379 0.74 -22.71 11.50
CA HIS A 379 1.46 -21.46 11.53
C HIS A 379 2.55 -21.46 10.45
N PHE A 380 2.62 -20.39 9.67
CA PHE A 380 3.71 -20.11 8.75
C PHE A 380 4.09 -18.63 8.80
N ALA A 381 5.36 -18.34 8.56
CA ALA A 381 5.88 -17.00 8.44
C ALA A 381 6.22 -16.70 6.98
N VAL A 382 6.14 -15.43 6.55
CA VAL A 382 6.53 -15.02 5.20
C VAL A 382 7.20 -13.66 5.22
N TRP A 383 8.25 -13.50 4.42
CA TRP A 383 8.97 -12.24 4.19
C TRP A 383 9.73 -12.28 2.87
N GLY A 384 10.27 -11.13 2.46
CA GLY A 384 11.09 -11.00 1.26
C GLY A 384 10.66 -9.84 0.39
N ARG A 385 11.03 -9.89 -0.89
CA ARG A 385 10.97 -8.74 -1.80
C ARG A 385 10.09 -9.02 -3.01
N VAL A 386 9.40 -7.98 -3.47
CA VAL A 386 8.66 -7.91 -4.72
C VAL A 386 9.18 -6.73 -5.54
N ASP A 387 9.46 -6.95 -6.80
CA ASP A 387 9.85 -5.93 -7.77
C ASP A 387 8.66 -5.58 -8.67
N THR A 388 7.98 -4.49 -8.35
CA THR A 388 6.80 -4.02 -9.09
C THR A 388 7.15 -3.41 -10.45
N ALA A 389 8.41 -3.08 -10.72
CA ALA A 389 8.87 -2.57 -12.01
C ALA A 389 9.07 -3.70 -13.03
N HIS A 390 9.43 -4.90 -12.58
CA HIS A 390 9.69 -6.06 -13.44
C HIS A 390 8.63 -7.16 -13.26
N ASP A 391 7.40 -6.92 -13.76
CA ASP A 391 6.26 -7.87 -13.75
C ASP A 391 5.93 -8.45 -12.35
N ASN A 392 6.12 -7.66 -11.29
CA ASN A 392 5.94 -8.11 -9.91
C ASN A 392 6.80 -9.36 -9.59
N ALA A 393 8.03 -9.41 -10.11
CA ALA A 393 8.97 -10.47 -9.82
C ALA A 393 9.16 -10.58 -8.30
N THR A 394 9.05 -11.80 -7.79
CA THR A 394 8.97 -12.08 -6.35
C THR A 394 10.14 -12.95 -5.93
N GLU A 395 10.79 -12.56 -4.84
CA GLU A 395 11.80 -13.36 -4.14
C GLU A 395 11.46 -13.37 -2.64
N MET A 396 10.81 -14.44 -2.19
CA MET A 396 10.31 -14.55 -0.83
C MET A 396 10.76 -15.82 -0.15
N THR A 397 10.76 -15.78 1.18
CA THR A 397 10.92 -16.94 2.04
C THR A 397 9.61 -17.14 2.77
N LEU A 398 9.00 -18.30 2.58
CA LEU A 398 7.94 -18.81 3.42
C LEU A 398 8.55 -19.81 4.39
N ALA A 399 8.24 -19.73 5.67
CA ALA A 399 8.85 -20.57 6.67
C ALA A 399 7.80 -21.30 7.50
N LEU A 400 8.07 -22.56 7.84
CA LEU A 400 7.28 -23.33 8.79
C LEU A 400 8.00 -23.35 10.13
N PRO A 401 7.49 -22.66 11.16
CA PRO A 401 8.15 -22.62 12.46
C PRO A 401 8.01 -23.96 13.21
N ALA A 402 8.85 -24.13 14.23
CA ALA A 402 8.96 -25.37 14.99
C ALA A 402 7.63 -25.81 15.64
N ASP A 403 6.77 -24.88 16.05
CA ASP A 403 5.46 -25.16 16.64
C ASP A 403 4.56 -25.97 15.69
N THR A 404 4.43 -25.54 14.44
CA THR A 404 3.74 -26.28 13.38
C THR A 404 4.40 -27.63 13.18
N LEU A 405 5.73 -27.68 12.97
CA LEU A 405 6.42 -28.93 12.68
C LEU A 405 6.28 -29.97 13.83
N LYS A 406 6.28 -29.51 15.09
CA LYS A 406 6.04 -30.34 16.29
C LYS A 406 4.62 -30.92 16.32
N VAL A 407 3.60 -30.11 16.02
CA VAL A 407 2.20 -30.57 15.95
C VAL A 407 2.02 -31.70 14.94
N TYR A 408 2.82 -31.71 13.88
CA TYR A 408 2.80 -32.74 12.83
C TYR A 408 3.85 -33.84 12.99
N GLY A 409 4.43 -33.98 14.19
CA GLY A 409 5.21 -35.15 14.60
C GLY A 409 6.73 -35.01 14.53
N ILE A 410 7.26 -33.86 14.09
CA ILE A 410 8.71 -33.59 14.11
C ILE A 410 9.09 -33.01 15.47
N LYS A 411 9.45 -33.91 16.39
CA LYS A 411 9.82 -33.58 17.78
C LYS A 411 11.27 -33.08 17.88
N ASN A 412 11.63 -32.53 19.05
CA ASN A 412 13.00 -32.12 19.40
C ASN A 412 13.61 -30.99 18.55
N LEU A 413 12.78 -30.19 17.89
CA LEU A 413 13.24 -28.97 17.22
C LEU A 413 13.44 -27.84 18.24
N PRO A 414 14.52 -27.03 18.13
CA PRO A 414 14.64 -25.77 18.84
C PRO A 414 13.40 -24.89 18.60
N ASP A 415 12.98 -24.12 19.61
CA ASP A 415 11.76 -23.29 19.50
C ASP A 415 11.89 -22.18 18.45
N ASN A 416 13.11 -21.75 18.15
CA ASN A 416 13.43 -20.78 17.09
C ASN A 416 13.71 -21.42 15.73
N TYR A 417 13.56 -22.75 15.59
CA TYR A 417 13.78 -23.42 14.30
C TYR A 417 12.69 -23.05 13.29
N MET A 418 13.10 -22.86 12.05
CA MET A 418 12.22 -22.65 10.92
C MET A 418 12.67 -23.49 9.73
N LEU A 419 11.71 -24.14 9.07
CA LEU A 419 11.96 -24.72 7.76
C LEU A 419 11.67 -23.67 6.69
N ASP A 420 12.74 -23.14 6.09
CA ASP A 420 12.66 -22.15 5.01
C ASP A 420 12.29 -22.77 3.66
N ILE A 421 11.30 -22.17 3.01
CA ILE A 421 10.78 -22.53 1.69
C ILE A 421 10.94 -21.31 0.79
N LYS A 422 11.84 -21.39 -0.19
CA LYS A 422 12.06 -20.31 -1.15
C LYS A 422 10.92 -20.25 -2.18
N VAL A 423 10.39 -19.04 -2.37
CA VAL A 423 9.33 -18.71 -3.31
C VAL A 423 9.89 -17.73 -4.33
N SER A 424 9.80 -18.06 -5.61
CA SER A 424 10.24 -17.22 -6.74
C SER A 424 9.13 -17.04 -7.78
N GLY A 425 9.39 -16.34 -8.89
CA GLY A 425 8.42 -16.14 -9.97
C GLY A 425 7.75 -14.78 -9.87
N THR A 426 6.42 -14.71 -10.04
CA THR A 426 5.66 -13.46 -9.93
C THR A 426 4.61 -13.57 -8.84
N THR A 427 4.09 -12.44 -8.36
CA THR A 427 3.05 -12.42 -7.31
C THR A 427 1.79 -13.20 -7.70
N THR A 428 1.48 -13.29 -9.00
CA THR A 428 0.31 -14.02 -9.52
C THR A 428 0.60 -15.49 -9.86
N LYS A 429 1.87 -15.84 -10.09
CA LYS A 429 2.32 -17.20 -10.41
C LYS A 429 3.55 -17.56 -9.58
N PRO A 430 3.41 -17.66 -8.24
CA PRO A 430 4.52 -18.02 -7.38
C PRO A 430 4.96 -19.46 -7.66
N LYS A 431 6.29 -19.67 -7.69
CA LYS A 431 6.95 -20.96 -7.89
C LYS A 431 7.66 -21.34 -6.60
N VAL A 432 7.52 -22.60 -6.22
CA VAL A 432 8.13 -23.18 -5.01
C VAL A 432 8.90 -24.43 -5.40
N ASP A 433 10.12 -24.57 -4.86
CA ASP A 433 10.94 -25.78 -5.02
C ASP A 433 10.45 -26.89 -4.07
N TRP A 434 9.28 -27.46 -4.37
CA TRP A 434 8.68 -28.54 -3.59
C TRP A 434 9.59 -29.76 -3.39
N PRO A 435 10.35 -30.23 -4.40
CA PRO A 435 11.29 -31.34 -4.20
C PRO A 435 12.28 -31.07 -3.07
N ARG A 436 12.84 -29.87 -3.00
CA ARG A 436 13.77 -29.48 -1.92
C ARG A 436 13.09 -29.44 -0.56
N VAL A 437 11.87 -28.90 -0.48
CA VAL A 437 11.08 -28.85 0.77
C VAL A 437 10.78 -30.27 1.29
N VAL A 438 10.31 -31.15 0.41
CA VAL A 438 10.00 -32.55 0.76
C VAL A 438 11.27 -33.28 1.23
N ALA A 439 12.40 -33.06 0.56
CA ALA A 439 13.68 -33.65 0.97
C ALA A 439 14.14 -33.15 2.35
N GLN A 440 14.00 -31.86 2.65
CA GLN A 440 14.32 -31.30 3.96
C GLN A 440 13.41 -31.84 5.07
N LEU A 441 12.10 -31.91 4.83
CA LEU A 441 11.16 -32.52 5.78
C LEU A 441 11.44 -34.00 6.00
N GLY A 442 11.80 -34.75 4.95
CA GLY A 442 12.21 -36.14 5.05
C GLY A 442 13.41 -36.32 5.98
N LYS A 443 14.43 -35.45 5.86
CA LYS A 443 15.60 -35.44 6.75
C LYS A 443 15.20 -35.17 8.20
N LEU A 444 14.38 -34.15 8.44
CA LEU A 444 13.90 -33.82 9.79
C LEU A 444 13.09 -34.96 10.41
N TYR A 445 12.26 -35.63 9.63
CA TYR A 445 11.46 -36.76 10.10
C TYR A 445 12.32 -37.97 10.45
N VAL A 446 13.30 -38.30 9.60
CA VAL A 446 14.26 -39.38 9.89
C VAL A 446 15.06 -39.06 11.15
N GLN A 447 15.54 -37.83 11.29
CA GLN A 447 16.26 -37.39 12.49
C GLN A 447 15.37 -37.49 13.75
N ALA A 448 14.15 -36.97 13.71
CA ALA A 448 13.22 -37.07 14.83
C ALA A 448 12.86 -38.53 15.17
N THR A 449 12.79 -39.42 14.18
CA THR A 449 12.55 -40.85 14.41
C THR A 449 13.76 -41.51 15.08
N LEU A 450 14.97 -41.18 14.65
CA LEU A 450 16.23 -41.69 15.20
C LEU A 450 16.46 -41.21 16.64
N ASP A 451 16.14 -39.95 16.93
CA ASP A 451 16.28 -39.37 18.27
C ASP A 451 15.30 -40.00 19.27
N ASN A 452 14.14 -40.47 18.79
CA ASN A 452 13.15 -41.19 19.59
C ASN A 452 13.33 -42.72 19.58
N ALA A 453 14.29 -43.25 18.81
CA ALA A 453 14.52 -44.69 18.72
C ALA A 453 15.18 -45.21 20.02
N PRO A 454 14.88 -46.46 20.44
CA PRO A 454 15.52 -47.07 21.60
C PRO A 454 17.05 -47.03 21.50
N PRO A 455 17.79 -46.95 22.63
CA PRO A 455 19.25 -46.80 22.63
C PRO A 455 19.99 -47.84 21.77
N ILE A 456 19.45 -49.06 21.69
CA ILE A 456 19.98 -50.16 20.87
C ILE A 456 20.03 -49.82 19.37
N PHE A 457 19.03 -49.10 18.86
CA PHE A 457 18.99 -48.67 17.46
C PHE A 457 19.88 -47.45 17.22
N GLN A 458 20.11 -46.61 18.24
CA GLN A 458 21.05 -45.49 18.14
C GLN A 458 22.51 -45.97 18.04
N MET A 459 22.86 -47.11 18.64
CA MET A 459 24.21 -47.70 18.57
C MET A 459 24.54 -48.34 17.21
N LEU A 460 23.52 -48.77 16.47
CA LEU A 460 23.66 -49.42 15.17
C LEU A 460 23.66 -48.45 13.99
N ASN A 461 23.46 -47.14 14.23
CA ASN A 461 23.34 -46.17 13.16
C ASN A 461 24.73 -45.78 12.61
N PRO A 462 25.11 -46.20 11.38
CA PRO A 462 26.43 -45.92 10.82
C PRO A 462 26.67 -44.42 10.60
N PHE A 463 25.61 -43.61 10.53
CA PHE A 463 25.68 -42.15 10.38
C PHE A 463 26.13 -41.40 11.64
N ARG A 464 26.08 -42.01 12.83
CA ARG A 464 26.51 -41.36 14.08
C ARG A 464 27.98 -41.59 14.42
N ARG A 465 28.66 -42.52 13.74
CA ARG A 465 30.07 -42.85 14.02
C ARG A 465 31.08 -41.92 13.35
N SER A 466 30.68 -41.03 12.44
CA SER A 466 31.58 -40.04 11.82
C SER A 466 31.40 -38.60 12.32
N SER A 467 30.38 -38.29 13.14
CA SER A 467 30.11 -36.95 13.66
C SER A 467 30.48 -36.78 15.14
N GLY A 468 31.68 -37.25 15.51
CA GLY A 468 32.35 -36.87 16.75
C GLY A 468 32.79 -35.39 16.81
N SER A 469 32.49 -34.58 15.79
CA SER A 469 32.51 -33.13 15.93
C SER A 469 31.25 -32.71 16.66
N GLN A 470 31.36 -32.54 17.99
CA GLN A 470 30.50 -31.61 18.69
C GLN A 470 30.41 -30.33 17.85
N ILE A 471 29.21 -29.86 17.55
CA ILE A 471 28.99 -28.48 17.11
C ILE A 471 29.42 -27.64 18.32
N LYS A 472 30.73 -27.34 18.41
CA LYS A 472 31.24 -26.26 19.24
C LYS A 472 30.72 -25.00 18.57
N ILE A 473 29.65 -24.44 19.12
CA ILE A 473 29.35 -23.03 18.95
C ILE A 473 30.54 -22.31 19.57
N ASN A 474 31.49 -21.94 18.73
CA ASN A 474 32.74 -21.30 19.12
C ASN A 474 32.44 -19.81 19.33
N PRO A 475 32.52 -19.25 20.55
CA PRO A 475 32.40 -17.82 20.72
C PRO A 475 33.76 -17.19 20.35
N GLY A 476 33.84 -16.64 19.13
CA GLY A 476 34.84 -15.65 18.74
C GLY A 476 36.17 -16.17 18.21
N ASN A 477 36.38 -16.06 16.90
CA ASN A 477 37.62 -15.53 16.32
C ASN A 477 37.36 -15.03 14.87
N PRO A 478 37.66 -13.76 14.53
CA PRO A 478 37.27 -13.16 13.24
C PRO A 478 38.40 -13.20 12.20
N ALA A 479 39.06 -14.34 12.02
CA ALA A 479 40.01 -14.53 10.94
C ALA A 479 40.07 -16.01 10.56
N ASP A 480 39.94 -16.27 9.27
CA ASP A 480 40.14 -17.55 8.59
C ASP A 480 39.04 -18.62 8.69
N SER A 481 38.05 -18.53 7.77
CA SER A 481 37.51 -19.71 7.08
C SER A 481 36.59 -19.32 5.91
N GLN A 482 37.17 -19.16 4.72
CA GLN A 482 36.49 -19.41 3.44
C GLN A 482 36.65 -20.91 3.11
N ALA A 483 35.58 -21.70 3.26
CA ALA A 483 35.37 -22.97 2.55
C ALA A 483 33.97 -23.54 2.84
N ASP A 484 33.12 -23.55 1.81
CA ASP A 484 31.98 -24.43 1.52
C ASP A 484 31.38 -25.27 2.66
N SER A 485 30.36 -24.71 3.33
CA SER A 485 29.31 -25.48 4.00
C SER A 485 27.93 -24.99 3.55
N PRO A 486 27.20 -25.72 2.69
CA PRO A 486 25.90 -25.31 2.15
C PRO A 486 24.73 -25.43 3.16
N LEU A 487 25.01 -25.50 4.46
CA LEU A 487 24.01 -25.74 5.51
C LEU A 487 23.83 -24.61 6.54
N LEU A 488 24.54 -23.49 6.44
CA LEU A 488 24.53 -22.47 7.50
C LEU A 488 24.46 -21.01 7.02
N ASP A 489 23.99 -20.76 5.80
CA ASP A 489 23.65 -19.40 5.35
C ASP A 489 22.20 -19.03 5.71
N CYS A 490 21.76 -19.45 6.90
CA CYS A 490 20.51 -19.01 7.48
C CYS A 490 20.78 -17.64 8.11
N ARG A 491 20.47 -16.55 7.37
CA ARG A 491 20.28 -15.25 8.02
C ARG A 491 19.32 -15.48 9.19
N PRO A 492 19.64 -15.02 10.41
CA PRO A 492 18.74 -15.19 11.54
C PRO A 492 17.37 -14.64 11.15
N PRO A 493 16.27 -15.37 11.43
CA PRO A 493 14.95 -14.89 11.08
C PRO A 493 14.73 -13.52 11.74
N PRO A 494 13.99 -12.61 11.10
CA PRO A 494 13.62 -11.36 11.73
C PRO A 494 12.93 -11.65 13.07
N PRO A 495 13.19 -10.83 14.11
CA PRO A 495 12.63 -11.04 15.44
C PRO A 495 11.11 -11.16 15.38
N THR A 496 10.55 -12.08 16.18
CA THR A 496 9.10 -12.20 16.40
C THR A 496 8.60 -10.98 17.15
N LEU A 497 7.62 -10.27 16.59
CA LEU A 497 6.78 -9.35 17.36
C LEU A 497 5.81 -10.18 18.24
N PRO A 498 5.35 -9.66 19.39
CA PRO A 498 4.33 -10.32 20.19
C PRO A 498 3.09 -10.58 19.33
N LEU A 499 2.62 -11.83 19.31
CA LEU A 499 1.58 -12.26 18.39
C LEU A 499 0.21 -11.92 18.98
N PRO A 500 -0.72 -11.42 18.15
CA PRO A 500 -2.04 -10.99 18.63
C PRO A 500 -2.86 -12.14 19.23
N TRP A 501 -2.52 -13.40 18.92
CA TRP A 501 -3.23 -14.56 19.45
C TRP A 501 -2.70 -15.10 20.77
N ASP A 502 -1.52 -14.67 21.21
CA ASP A 502 -0.94 -15.11 22.49
C ASP A 502 -1.79 -14.62 23.67
N ALA A 503 -2.44 -13.47 23.53
CA ALA A 503 -3.33 -12.88 24.54
C ALA A 503 -4.63 -13.68 24.78
N PHE A 504 -5.11 -14.49 23.81
CA PHE A 504 -6.35 -15.27 24.01
C PHE A 504 -6.15 -16.48 24.91
N HIS A 505 -4.91 -16.93 25.11
CA HIS A 505 -4.61 -18.05 26.00
C HIS A 505 -4.63 -17.65 27.48
N GLU A 506 -4.63 -16.35 27.80
CA GLU A 506 -4.62 -15.86 29.18
C GLU A 506 -6.00 -15.45 29.73
N THR A 507 -7.06 -15.39 28.91
CA THR A 507 -8.34 -14.78 29.32
C THR A 507 -9.56 -15.70 29.42
N GLU A 508 -9.45 -17.01 29.19
CA GLU A 508 -10.55 -17.93 29.55
C GLU A 508 -10.35 -18.47 30.97
N PRO A 509 -11.12 -18.01 31.98
CA PRO A 509 -11.12 -18.66 33.28
C PRO A 509 -11.64 -20.08 33.10
N ALA A 510 -10.78 -21.06 33.38
CA ALA A 510 -11.16 -22.45 33.51
C ALA A 510 -12.36 -22.56 34.47
N ASP A 511 -13.45 -23.11 33.95
CA ASP A 511 -14.56 -23.72 34.68
C ASP A 511 -15.07 -23.00 35.93
N LYS A 512 -16.13 -22.20 35.77
CA LYS A 512 -17.20 -22.17 36.78
C LYS A 512 -18.35 -23.04 36.29
N PRO A 513 -18.72 -24.11 37.00
CA PRO A 513 -19.91 -24.89 36.65
C PRO A 513 -21.16 -24.04 36.81
N LEU A 514 -22.14 -24.31 35.94
CA LEU A 514 -23.46 -23.65 35.83
C LEU A 514 -24.18 -23.47 37.17
#